data_AF-A0AAU0KZ11-F1
#
_entry.id   AF-A0AAU0KZ11-F1
#
_cell.length_a   1.000
_cell.length_b   1.000
_cell.length_c   1.000
_cell.angle_alpha   90.00
_cell.angle_beta   90.00
_cell.angle_gamma   90.00
#
_symmetry.space_group_name_H-M   'P 1'
#
loop_
_entity.id
_entity.type
_entity.pdbx_description
1 polymer ?
#
loop_
_entity_poly.entity_id
_entity_poly.type
_entity_poly.pdbx_seq_one_letter_code
_entity_poly.pdbx_strand_id
1 'polypeptide(L)'
;MIDLEQERKDFEEQWKVLGGHLLYVEWTTDHMYSLSATANALSKSDRISLFNAINTAWGLWVVQANQKKSVIDSLKAQLGQLDKVWISVDFMLPNEGEKVLIMIGDEQTVAEKCNVFGFIDVIDREALRTDLITYWMPLPKSPVKEGD
;
A
#
# COMPACT_ATOMS: atom_id res chain seq x y z
N MET A 1 -4.49 -20.08 -1.34
CA MET A 1 -5.92 -20.42 -1.45
C MET A 1 -6.77 -19.22 -1.01
N ILE A 2 -7.90 -18.95 -1.68
CA ILE A 2 -8.88 -17.93 -1.24
C ILE A 2 -9.68 -18.46 -0.04
N ASP A 3 -10.25 -17.56 0.76
CA ASP A 3 -11.14 -17.92 1.87
C ASP A 3 -12.58 -17.95 1.35
N LEU A 4 -13.13 -19.15 1.11
CA LEU A 4 -14.45 -19.30 0.53
C LEU A 4 -15.58 -18.76 1.43
N GLU A 5 -15.39 -18.73 2.74
CA GLU A 5 -16.43 -18.25 3.65
C GLU A 5 -16.50 -16.72 3.65
N GLN A 6 -15.34 -16.05 3.56
CA GLN A 6 -15.30 -14.61 3.35
C GLN A 6 -15.86 -14.23 1.97
N GLU A 7 -15.40 -14.92 0.92
CA GLU A 7 -15.87 -14.67 -0.45
C GLU A 7 -17.38 -14.92 -0.60
N ARG A 8 -17.94 -15.90 0.11
CA ARG A 8 -19.39 -16.14 0.18
C ARG A 8 -20.13 -14.92 0.73
N LYS A 9 -19.66 -14.36 1.85
CA LYS A 9 -20.31 -13.18 2.48
C LYS A 9 -20.28 -11.97 1.55
N ASP A 10 -19.13 -11.72 0.92
CA ASP A 10 -18.95 -10.61 -0.01
C ASP A 10 -19.82 -10.79 -1.27
N PHE A 11 -19.90 -12.01 -1.78
CA PHE A 11 -20.80 -12.37 -2.88
C PHE A 11 -22.27 -12.17 -2.50
N GLU A 12 -22.72 -12.63 -1.33
CA GLU A 12 -24.10 -12.51 -0.87
C GLU A 12 -24.53 -11.05 -0.68
N GLU A 13 -23.62 -10.19 -0.24
CA GLU A 13 -23.84 -8.75 -0.16
C GLU A 13 -24.00 -8.15 -1.56
N GLN A 14 -23.06 -8.43 -2.47
CA GLN A 14 -23.12 -7.92 -3.84
C GLN A 14 -24.34 -8.45 -4.61
N TRP A 15 -24.72 -9.70 -4.39
CA TRP A 15 -25.91 -10.32 -4.97
C TRP A 15 -27.17 -9.54 -4.60
N LYS A 16 -27.33 -9.15 -3.32
CA LYS A 16 -28.44 -8.33 -2.85
C LYS A 16 -28.44 -6.93 -3.47
N VAL A 17 -27.26 -6.30 -3.58
CA VAL A 17 -27.11 -4.98 -4.22
C VAL A 17 -27.56 -5.02 -5.69
N LEU A 18 -27.31 -6.14 -6.38
CA LEU A 18 -27.74 -6.36 -7.76
C LEU A 18 -29.21 -6.80 -7.90
N GLY A 19 -29.98 -6.80 -6.81
CA GLY A 19 -31.40 -7.16 -6.79
C GLY A 19 -31.67 -8.67 -6.67
N GLY A 20 -30.64 -9.47 -6.44
CA GLY A 20 -30.77 -10.90 -6.16
C GLY A 20 -31.32 -11.15 -4.75
N HIS A 21 -32.04 -12.26 -4.57
CA HIS A 21 -32.58 -12.66 -3.27
C HIS A 21 -32.07 -14.03 -2.84
N LEU A 22 -31.80 -14.19 -1.54
CA LEU A 22 -31.37 -15.44 -0.91
C LEU A 22 -32.48 -16.22 -0.18
N LEU A 23 -33.76 -15.87 -0.33
CA LEU A 23 -34.88 -16.46 0.45
C LEU A 23 -35.12 -17.92 0.08
N TYR A 24 -34.88 -18.22 -1.19
CA TYR A 24 -35.21 -19.49 -1.80
C TYR A 24 -33.99 -20.41 -1.93
N VAL A 25 -32.84 -20.00 -1.41
CA VAL A 25 -31.58 -20.74 -1.52
C VAL A 25 -30.93 -20.89 -0.15
N GLU A 26 -30.13 -21.93 -0.01
CA GLU A 26 -29.35 -22.21 1.19
C GLU A 26 -27.93 -22.61 0.80
N TRP A 27 -26.98 -22.32 1.67
CA TRP A 27 -25.58 -22.66 1.47
C TRP A 27 -25.30 -24.10 1.90
N THR A 28 -24.58 -24.85 1.07
CA THR A 28 -24.27 -26.26 1.33
C THR A 28 -22.82 -26.48 1.76
N THR A 29 -22.54 -27.67 2.29
CA THR A 29 -21.19 -28.13 2.63
C THR A 29 -20.28 -28.26 1.41
N ASP A 30 -20.85 -28.40 0.21
CA ASP A 30 -20.10 -28.51 -1.05
C ASP A 30 -19.71 -27.12 -1.61
N HIS A 31 -19.85 -26.08 -0.81
CA HIS A 31 -19.58 -24.70 -1.17
C HIS A 31 -20.36 -24.19 -2.40
N MET A 32 -21.65 -24.54 -2.44
CA MET A 32 -22.60 -24.13 -3.48
C MET A 32 -23.96 -23.79 -2.87
N TYR A 33 -24.86 -23.24 -3.68
CA TYR A 33 -26.24 -22.97 -3.27
C TYR A 33 -27.18 -24.10 -3.70
N SER A 34 -28.00 -24.61 -2.77
CA SER A 34 -29.15 -25.45 -3.08
C SER A 34 -30.46 -24.66 -2.96
N LEU A 35 -31.54 -25.22 -3.50
CA LEU A 35 -32.87 -24.66 -3.30
C LEU A 35 -33.38 -25.02 -1.90
N SER A 36 -33.74 -24.00 -1.12
CA SER A 36 -34.39 -24.19 0.19
C SER A 36 -35.81 -24.74 0.04
N ALA A 37 -36.40 -25.22 1.14
CA ALA A 37 -37.80 -25.64 1.17
C ALA A 37 -38.78 -24.53 0.73
N THR A 38 -38.46 -23.26 1.00
CA THR A 38 -39.26 -22.09 0.62
C THR A 38 -39.39 -21.94 -0.90
N ALA A 39 -38.44 -22.46 -1.67
CA ALA A 39 -38.46 -22.42 -3.13
C ALA A 39 -39.64 -23.19 -3.73
N ASN A 40 -40.31 -24.07 -2.99
CA ASN A 40 -41.50 -24.79 -3.45
C ASN A 40 -42.70 -23.88 -3.74
N ALA A 41 -42.69 -22.64 -3.25
CA ALA A 41 -43.67 -21.62 -3.62
C ALA A 41 -43.49 -21.10 -5.07
N LEU A 42 -42.34 -21.35 -5.69
CA LEU A 42 -42.02 -20.92 -7.05
C LEU A 42 -42.41 -21.99 -8.08
N SER A 43 -42.63 -21.55 -9.32
CA SER A 43 -42.84 -22.47 -10.44
C SER A 43 -41.59 -23.34 -10.69
N LYS A 44 -41.76 -24.45 -11.42
CA LYS A 44 -40.62 -25.31 -11.78
C LYS A 44 -39.57 -24.56 -12.61
N SER A 45 -39.99 -23.73 -13.56
CA SER A 45 -39.09 -22.92 -14.39
C SER A 45 -38.32 -21.92 -13.54
N ASP A 46 -38.97 -21.24 -12.60
CA ASP A 46 -38.31 -20.23 -11.77
C ASP A 46 -37.28 -20.85 -10.82
N ARG A 47 -37.59 -22.03 -10.25
CA ARG A 47 -36.64 -22.79 -9.44
C ARG A 47 -35.36 -23.15 -10.22
N ILE A 48 -35.52 -23.63 -11.45
CA ILE A 48 -34.38 -23.98 -12.32
C ILE A 48 -33.58 -22.72 -12.67
N SER A 49 -34.25 -21.65 -13.09
CA SER A 49 -33.61 -20.38 -13.43
C SER A 49 -32.85 -19.80 -12.24
N LEU A 50 -33.45 -19.79 -11.05
CA LEU A 50 -32.82 -19.31 -9.83
C LEU A 50 -31.57 -20.13 -9.47
N PHE A 51 -31.70 -21.45 -9.43
CA PHE A 51 -30.59 -22.36 -9.09
C PHE A 51 -29.40 -22.17 -10.04
N ASN A 52 -29.68 -22.08 -11.35
CA ASN A 52 -28.65 -21.85 -12.36
C ASN A 52 -28.04 -20.45 -12.24
N ALA A 53 -28.85 -19.42 -12.04
CA ALA A 53 -28.37 -18.04 -11.98
C ALA A 53 -27.41 -17.83 -10.81
N ILE A 54 -27.80 -18.24 -9.60
CA ILE A 54 -26.96 -18.01 -8.41
C ILE A 54 -25.67 -18.83 -8.44
N ASN A 55 -25.73 -20.11 -8.82
CA ASN A 55 -24.54 -20.95 -8.87
C ASN A 55 -23.61 -20.56 -10.02
N THR A 56 -24.14 -20.08 -11.15
CA THR A 56 -23.30 -19.51 -12.21
C THR A 56 -22.61 -18.24 -11.75
N ALA A 57 -23.34 -17.33 -11.09
CA ALA A 57 -22.78 -16.10 -10.56
C ALA A 57 -21.72 -16.37 -9.49
N TRP A 58 -21.98 -17.31 -8.58
CA TRP A 58 -21.03 -17.76 -7.56
C TRP A 58 -19.77 -18.39 -8.19
N GLY A 59 -19.93 -19.28 -9.16
CA GLY A 59 -18.80 -19.88 -9.87
C GLY A 59 -17.91 -18.83 -10.55
N LEU A 60 -18.51 -17.84 -11.21
CA LEU A 60 -17.79 -16.72 -11.81
C LEU A 60 -17.07 -15.85 -10.75
N TRP A 61 -17.73 -15.61 -9.61
CA TRP A 61 -17.13 -14.89 -8.48
C TRP A 61 -15.86 -15.58 -7.99
N VAL A 62 -15.93 -16.89 -7.74
CA VAL A 62 -14.80 -17.70 -7.27
C VAL A 62 -13.64 -17.70 -8.27
N VAL A 63 -13.93 -17.77 -9.56
CA VAL A 63 -12.89 -17.66 -10.61
C VAL A 63 -12.19 -16.30 -10.54
N GLN A 64 -12.95 -15.20 -10.42
CA GLN A 64 -12.39 -13.86 -10.31
C GLN A 64 -11.59 -13.67 -9.02
N ALA A 65 -12.07 -14.18 -7.89
CA ALA A 65 -11.36 -14.12 -6.61
C ALA A 65 -10.01 -14.84 -6.68
N ASN A 66 -9.96 -16.03 -7.30
CA ASN A 66 -8.71 -16.76 -7.51
C ASN A 66 -7.75 -16.00 -8.43
N GLN A 67 -8.24 -15.38 -9.52
CA GLN A 67 -7.42 -14.56 -10.40
C GLN A 67 -6.83 -13.34 -9.67
N LYS A 68 -7.66 -12.61 -8.91
CA LYS A 68 -7.21 -11.47 -8.09
C LYS A 68 -6.13 -11.89 -7.10
N LYS A 69 -6.32 -13.03 -6.41
CA LYS A 69 -5.32 -13.55 -5.48
C LYS A 69 -3.99 -13.86 -6.19
N SER A 70 -4.04 -14.52 -7.35
CA SER A 70 -2.83 -14.83 -8.12
C SER A 70 -2.06 -13.57 -8.53
N VAL A 71 -2.76 -12.50 -8.93
CA VAL A 71 -2.13 -11.21 -9.27
C VAL A 71 -1.51 -10.57 -8.02
N ILE A 72 -2.23 -10.55 -6.89
CA ILE A 72 -1.70 -10.02 -5.63
C ILE A 72 -0.45 -10.77 -5.18
N ASP A 73 -0.47 -12.11 -5.24
CA ASP A 73 0.66 -12.95 -4.86
C ASP A 73 1.86 -12.69 -5.78
N SER A 74 1.64 -12.49 -7.09
CA SER A 74 2.68 -12.09 -8.05
C SER A 74 3.27 -10.72 -7.74
N LEU A 75 2.44 -9.72 -7.46
CA LEU A 75 2.89 -8.37 -7.11
C LEU A 75 3.67 -8.35 -5.78
N LYS A 76 3.23 -9.12 -4.78
CA LYS A 76 3.97 -9.28 -3.52
C LYS A 76 5.32 -9.94 -3.73
N ALA A 77 5.41 -10.93 -4.62
CA ALA A 77 6.68 -11.55 -4.97
C ALA A 77 7.62 -10.56 -5.66
N GLN A 78 7.12 -9.75 -6.60
CA GLN A 78 7.89 -8.68 -7.24
C GLN A 78 8.35 -7.63 -6.23
N LEU A 79 7.49 -7.24 -5.28
CA LEU A 79 7.84 -6.31 -4.20
C LEU A 79 8.91 -6.89 -3.26
N GLY A 80 8.88 -8.19 -2.99
CA GLY A 80 9.91 -8.88 -2.21
C GLY A 80 11.25 -9.00 -2.93
N GLN A 81 11.25 -8.95 -4.26
CA GLN A 81 12.45 -8.95 -5.11
C GLN A 81 13.00 -7.55 -5.40
N LEU A 82 12.22 -6.50 -5.13
CA LEU A 82 12.73 -5.13 -5.05
C LEU A 82 13.61 -5.05 -3.79
N ASP A 83 14.89 -5.41 -3.98
CA ASP A 83 15.92 -5.34 -2.97
C ASP A 83 15.81 -4.03 -2.20
N LYS A 84 15.74 -4.13 -0.87
CA LYS A 84 15.93 -2.98 0.02
C LYS A 84 17.29 -2.38 -0.33
N VAL A 85 17.29 -1.29 -1.09
CA VAL A 85 18.51 -0.56 -1.41
C VAL A 85 18.95 0.11 -0.12
N TRP A 86 19.94 -0.46 0.55
CA TRP A 86 20.71 0.26 1.54
C TRP A 86 21.50 1.33 0.79
N ILE A 87 21.07 2.58 0.93
CA ILE A 87 21.84 3.73 0.43
C ILE A 87 22.97 3.95 1.45
N SER A 88 24.18 3.51 1.11
CA SER A 88 25.38 3.99 1.80
C SER A 88 25.62 5.41 1.31
N VAL A 89 25.38 6.40 2.18
CA VAL A 89 25.77 7.77 1.90
C VAL A 89 27.16 7.94 2.48
N ASP A 90 28.18 7.90 1.63
CA ASP A 90 29.51 8.34 2.02
C ASP A 90 29.43 9.85 2.29
N PHE A 91 29.59 10.25 3.56
CA PHE A 91 29.67 11.65 3.95
C PHE A 91 30.91 12.27 3.30
N MET A 92 30.74 12.89 2.14
CA MET A 92 31.78 13.71 1.54
C MET A 92 31.85 15.03 2.29
N LEU A 93 33.00 15.28 2.92
CA LEU A 93 33.32 16.60 3.46
C LEU A 93 33.30 17.62 2.31
N PRO A 94 32.74 18.83 2.51
CA PRO A 94 32.81 19.87 1.50
C PRO A 94 34.26 20.29 1.23
N ASN A 95 34.49 20.92 0.08
CA ASN A 95 35.82 21.43 -0.25
C ASN A 95 36.15 22.67 0.58
N GLU A 96 37.44 22.92 0.82
CA GLU A 96 37.88 24.16 1.48
C GLU A 96 37.38 25.39 0.72
N GLY A 97 36.85 26.36 1.46
CA GLY A 97 36.28 27.59 0.89
C GLY A 97 34.86 27.47 0.33
N GLU A 98 34.23 26.29 0.34
CA GLU A 98 32.81 26.18 -0.03
C GLU A 98 31.88 26.73 1.06
N LYS A 99 30.80 27.39 0.63
CA LYS A 99 29.74 27.86 1.51
C LYS A 99 28.70 26.77 1.69
N VAL A 100 28.41 26.45 2.95
CA VAL A 100 27.50 25.36 3.31
C VAL A 100 26.60 25.77 4.47
N LEU A 101 25.44 25.14 4.52
CA LEU A 101 24.56 25.15 5.68
C LEU A 101 24.94 23.96 6.56
N ILE A 102 25.17 24.23 7.84
CA ILE A 102 25.45 23.19 8.82
C ILE A 102 24.32 23.07 9.82
N MET A 103 24.00 21.82 10.17
CA MET A 103 23.13 21.52 11.29
C MET A 103 23.98 20.97 12.43
N ILE A 104 24.07 21.76 13.51
CA ILE A 104 24.72 21.35 14.75
C ILE A 104 23.62 20.94 15.71
N GLY A 105 23.62 19.66 16.10
CA GLY A 105 22.75 19.14 17.14
C GLY A 105 23.61 18.77 18.35
N ASP A 106 23.27 19.27 19.53
CA ASP A 106 23.81 18.75 20.78
C ASP A 106 22.98 17.51 21.16
N GLU A 107 23.60 16.34 21.21
CA GLU A 107 22.95 15.09 21.61
C GLU A 107 22.35 15.15 23.04
N GLN A 108 22.60 16.21 23.83
CA GLN A 108 22.08 16.34 25.19
C GLN A 108 20.83 17.23 25.36
N THR A 109 20.29 17.89 24.34
CA THR A 109 19.07 18.69 24.53
C THR A 109 17.82 18.02 23.97
N VAL A 110 17.05 17.47 24.91
CA VAL A 110 15.65 17.05 24.80
C VAL A 110 14.85 18.06 23.97
N ALA A 111 14.57 17.71 22.72
CA ALA A 111 13.35 17.93 21.94
C ALA A 111 12.60 19.28 21.95
N GLU A 112 13.09 20.39 22.50
CA GLU A 112 12.25 21.61 22.56
C GLU A 112 12.92 22.97 22.29
N LYS A 113 14.24 23.14 22.23
CA LYS A 113 14.81 24.49 22.07
C LYS A 113 16.06 24.54 21.18
N CYS A 114 15.87 25.17 20.01
CA CYS A 114 16.84 25.74 19.08
C CYS A 114 17.52 24.80 18.07
N ASN A 115 16.98 24.76 16.86
CA ASN A 115 17.76 24.43 15.65
C ASN A 115 18.66 25.62 15.34
N VAL A 116 19.96 25.53 15.64
CA VAL A 116 20.92 26.56 15.20
C VAL A 116 21.36 26.22 13.78
N PHE A 117 20.74 26.88 12.79
CA PHE A 117 21.26 26.92 11.42
C PHE A 117 22.45 27.89 11.40
N GLY A 118 23.67 27.36 11.42
CA GLY A 118 24.87 28.16 11.25
C GLY A 118 25.14 28.38 9.76
N PHE A 119 25.38 29.62 9.36
CA PHE A 119 25.99 29.94 8.07
C PHE A 119 27.50 29.99 8.25
N ILE A 120 28.24 29.17 7.53
CA ILE A 120 29.70 29.28 7.44
C ILE A 120 30.04 29.77 6.04
N ASP A 121 30.63 30.96 5.98
CA ASP A 121 31.05 31.60 4.74
C ASP A 121 32.37 31.01 4.19
N VAL A 122 33.19 30.38 5.03
CA VAL A 122 34.47 29.76 4.66
C VAL A 122 34.76 28.55 5.57
N ILE A 123 34.94 27.37 4.96
CA ILE A 123 35.38 26.16 5.67
C ILE A 123 36.89 26.23 5.90
N ASP A 124 37.29 26.45 7.15
CA ASP A 124 38.65 26.22 7.64
C ASP A 124 38.67 24.89 8.42
N ARG A 125 39.28 23.87 7.81
CA ARG A 125 39.23 22.48 8.32
C ARG A 125 39.87 22.32 9.70
N GLU A 126 40.83 23.18 10.07
CA GLU A 126 41.52 23.09 11.37
C GLU A 126 40.69 23.71 12.51
N ALA A 127 39.82 24.68 12.19
CA ALA A 127 38.97 25.38 13.16
C ALA A 127 37.61 24.69 13.40
N LEU A 128 37.25 23.69 12.58
CA LEU A 128 35.95 23.04 12.60
C LEU A 128 35.92 21.84 13.57
N ARG A 129 35.07 21.94 14.59
CA ARG A 129 34.68 20.83 15.48
C ARG A 129 33.72 19.89 14.74
N THR A 130 34.27 19.01 13.91
CA THR A 130 33.52 18.05 13.09
C THR A 130 32.74 17.02 13.92
N ASP A 131 33.11 16.84 15.18
CA ASP A 131 32.44 15.97 16.16
C ASP A 131 31.00 16.40 16.48
N LEU A 132 30.64 17.67 16.24
CA LEU A 132 29.32 18.22 16.56
C LEU A 132 28.41 18.39 15.33
N ILE A 133 28.91 18.08 14.14
CA ILE A 133 28.19 18.32 12.88
C ILE A 133 27.47 17.04 12.49
N THR A 134 26.14 17.10 12.56
CA THR A 134 25.30 15.94 12.24
C THR A 134 24.91 15.89 10.77
N TYR A 135 24.93 17.04 10.08
CA TYR A 135 24.55 17.12 8.67
C TYR A 135 25.13 18.37 7.97
N TRP A 136 25.47 18.20 6.68
CA TRP A 136 25.91 19.25 5.77
C TRP A 136 24.88 19.42 4.64
N MET A 137 24.56 20.66 4.28
CA MET A 137 23.74 20.97 3.11
C MET A 137 24.45 21.94 2.18
N PRO A 138 24.46 21.69 0.86
CA PRO A 138 24.84 22.72 -0.10
C PRO A 138 23.83 23.86 -0.04
N LEU A 139 24.28 25.09 -0.28
CA LEU A 139 23.35 26.20 -0.44
C LEU A 139 22.44 25.95 -1.64
N PRO A 140 21.14 26.28 -1.53
CA PRO A 140 20.24 26.18 -2.67
C PRO A 140 20.77 27.05 -3.81
N LYS A 141 20.84 26.47 -5.01
CA LYS A 141 21.20 27.22 -6.21
C LYS A 141 20.18 28.34 -6.38
N SER A 142 20.66 29.53 -6.76
CA SER A 142 19.75 30.62 -7.12
C SER A 142 18.78 30.12 -8.21
N PRO A 143 17.48 30.49 -8.14
CA PRO A 143 16.55 30.15 -9.19
C PRO A 143 17.13 30.62 -10.52
N VAL A 144 17.29 29.68 -11.45
CA VAL A 144 17.73 30.00 -12.80
C VAL A 144 16.61 30.86 -13.39
N LYS A 145 16.91 32.13 -13.70
CA LYS A 145 16.02 32.90 -14.57
C LYS A 145 15.99 32.13 -15.90
N GLU A 146 14.85 31.54 -16.23
CA GLU A 146 14.59 31.14 -17.61
C GLU A 146 14.77 32.41 -18.45
N GLY A 147 15.72 32.35 -19.40
CA GLY A 147 16.17 33.52 -20.15
C GLY A 147 15.09 34.05 -21.10
N ASP A 148 15.11 35.38 -21.27
CA ASP A 148 14.42 36.15 -22.31
C ASP A 148 14.89 35.76 -23.73
#